data_AF-A0A2H6EG70-F1
#
_entry.id   AF-A0A2H6EG70-F1
#
_cell.length_a   1.000
_cell.length_b   1.000
_cell.length_c   1.000
_cell.angle_alpha   90.00
_cell.angle_beta   90.00
_cell.angle_gamma   90.00
#
_symmetry.space_group_name_H-M   'P 1'
#
loop_
_entity.id
_entity.type
_entity.pdbx_description
1 polymer ?
#
loop_
_entity_poly.entity_id
_entity_poly.type
_entity_poly.pdbx_seq_one_letter_code
_entity_poly.pdbx_strand_id
1 'polypeptide(L)'
;MASGIILLSKGWRLIYESKGNFVGEGIYSKIRHPQYSGIFLIAIGMLVQWPTILTLLMFPVLITAYYRLAKREEREIEIQFPDEYNIYRQRVPAFIPKL
;
A
#
# COMPACT_ATOMS: atom_id res chain seq x y z
N MET A 1 0.02 -6.32 14.35
CA MET A 1 0.19 -4.85 14.48
C MET A 1 1.63 -4.39 14.24
N ALA A 2 2.65 -4.95 14.93
CA ALA A 2 4.05 -4.54 14.73
C ALA A 2 4.53 -4.62 13.27
N SER A 3 4.18 -5.69 12.55
CA SER A 3 4.47 -5.84 11.11
C SER A 3 3.85 -4.73 10.25
N GLY A 4 2.61 -4.32 10.55
CA GLY A 4 1.93 -3.24 9.84
C GLY A 4 2.56 -1.86 10.08
N ILE A 5 3.00 -1.60 11.32
CA ILE A 5 3.71 -0.36 11.68
C ILE A 5 5.06 -0.26 10.95
N ILE A 6 5.79 -1.38 10.84
CA ILE A 6 7.06 -1.45 10.11
C ILE A 6 6.86 -1.16 8.61
N LEU A 7 5.81 -1.71 8.00
CA LEU A 7 5.49 -1.44 6.58
C LEU A 7 5.14 0.03 6.34
N LEU A 8 4.34 0.61 7.23
CA LEU A 8 3.98 2.03 7.21
C LEU A 8 5.21 2.92 7.29
N SER A 9 6.08 2.71 8.29
CA SER A 9 7.25 3.56 8.49
C SER A 9 8.25 3.46 7.34
N LYS A 10 8.53 2.25 6.84
CA LYS A 10 9.44 2.03 5.71
C LYS A 10 8.89 2.62 4.42
N GLY A 11 7.60 2.39 4.15
CA GLY A 11 6.95 2.93 2.97
C GLY A 11 6.96 4.46 2.97
N TRP A 12 6.64 5.09 4.11
CA TRP A 12 6.59 6.55 4.25
C TRP A 12 7.97 7.19 4.09
N ARG A 13 8.99 6.58 4.71
CA ARG A 13 10.38 7.04 4.61
C ARG A 13 10.86 7.07 3.16
N LEU A 14 10.59 6.02 2.40
CA LEU A 14 11.02 5.92 1.00
C LEU A 14 10.31 6.92 0.07
N ILE A 15 9.02 7.21 0.27
CA ILE A 15 8.32 8.27 -0.49
C ILE A 15 8.87 9.66 -0.13
N TYR A 16 9.10 9.91 1.16
CA TYR A 16 9.61 11.20 1.61
C TYR A 16 11.05 11.45 1.12
N GLU A 17 11.89 10.41 1.13
CA GLU A 17 13.27 10.48 0.64
C GLU A 17 13.33 10.59 -0.91
N SER A 18 12.32 10.12 -1.65
CA SER A 18 12.38 10.12 -3.12
C SER A 18 12.11 11.46 -3.79
N LYS A 19 11.63 12.47 -3.06
CA LYS A 19 11.35 13.83 -3.57
C LYS A 19 10.55 13.86 -4.89
N GLY A 20 9.66 12.90 -5.11
CA GLY A 20 8.83 12.81 -6.32
C GLY A 20 9.43 11.98 -7.47
N ASN A 21 10.58 11.33 -7.28
CA ASN A 21 11.10 10.36 -8.22
C ASN A 21 10.42 8.99 -8.06
N PHE A 22 10.37 8.22 -9.14
CA PHE A 22 9.85 6.85 -9.14
C PHE A 22 10.67 5.94 -8.20
N VAL A 23 9.99 5.21 -7.32
CA VAL A 23 10.61 4.28 -6.36
C VAL A 23 10.09 2.86 -6.62
N GLY A 24 10.87 2.06 -7.35
CA GLY A 24 10.59 0.65 -7.59
C GLY A 24 11.39 -0.32 -6.72
N GLU A 25 12.30 0.20 -5.88
CA GLU A 25 13.30 -0.62 -5.17
C GLU A 25 12.97 -0.87 -3.69
N GLY A 26 13.69 -1.81 -3.08
CA GLY A 26 13.59 -2.12 -1.66
C GLY A 26 12.26 -2.78 -1.29
N ILE A 27 11.41 -2.07 -0.55
CA ILE A 27 10.11 -2.61 -0.15
C ILE A 27 9.07 -2.54 -1.29
N TYR A 28 9.23 -1.57 -2.18
CA TYR A 28 8.40 -1.39 -3.36
C TYR A 28 8.63 -2.51 -4.38
N SER A 29 9.79 -3.17 -4.39
CA SER A 29 10.02 -4.33 -5.26
C SER A 29 9.21 -5.57 -4.87
N LYS A 30 8.63 -5.59 -3.65
CA LYS A 30 7.81 -6.71 -3.14
C LYS A 30 6.31 -6.40 -3.16
N ILE A 31 5.93 -5.15 -2.92
CA ILE A 31 4.54 -4.70 -2.85
C ILE A 31 4.48 -3.26 -3.37
N ARG A 32 3.54 -2.94 -4.27
CA ARG A 32 3.42 -1.58 -4.82
C ARG A 32 2.93 -0.55 -3.79
N HIS A 33 2.11 -0.97 -2.85
CA HIS A 33 1.52 -0.11 -1.81
C HIS A 33 1.81 -0.64 -0.38
N PRO A 34 3.09 -0.64 0.06
CA PRO A 34 3.48 -1.21 1.35
C PRO A 34 2.85 -0.46 2.52
N GLN A 35 2.66 0.86 2.41
CA GLN A 35 2.03 1.69 3.44
C GLN A 35 0.56 1.30 3.64
N TYR A 36 -0.22 1.20 2.55
CA TYR A 36 -1.62 0.80 2.61
C TYR A 36 -1.77 -0.63 3.13
N SER A 37 -0.86 -1.52 2.74
CA SER A 37 -0.79 -2.87 3.27
C SER A 37 -0.54 -2.89 4.79
N GLY A 38 0.32 -1.99 5.28
CA GLY A 38 0.54 -1.77 6.71
C GLY A 38 -0.72 -1.28 7.44
N ILE A 39 -1.43 -0.30 6.88
CA ILE A 39 -2.71 0.22 7.40
C ILE A 39 -3.75 -0.91 7.48
N PHE A 40 -3.89 -1.71 6.42
CA PHE A 40 -4.82 -2.84 6.40
C PHE A 40 -4.47 -3.88 7.47
N LEU A 41 -3.19 -4.20 7.66
CA LEU A 41 -2.77 -5.13 8.72
C LEU A 41 -3.03 -4.60 10.13
N ILE A 42 -2.88 -3.30 10.36
CA ILE A 42 -3.23 -2.68 11.65
C ILE A 42 -4.74 -2.73 11.85
N ALA A 43 -5.52 -2.36 10.83
CA ALA A 43 -6.97 -2.35 10.89
C ALA A 43 -7.56 -3.76 11.12
N ILE A 44 -7.02 -4.80 10.45
CA ILE A 44 -7.37 -6.20 10.70
C ILE A 44 -7.00 -6.59 12.13
N GLY A 45 -5.80 -6.23 12.59
CA GLY A 45 -5.36 -6.50 13.96
C GLY A 45 -6.30 -5.92 15.02
N MET A 46 -6.74 -4.67 14.83
CA MET A 46 -7.73 -4.03 15.70
C MET A 46 -9.10 -4.72 15.62
N LEU A 47 -9.54 -5.08 14.42
CA LEU A 47 -10.82 -5.78 14.22
C LEU A 47 -10.85 -7.12 14.97
N VAL A 48 -9.74 -7.88 14.95
CA VAL A 48 -9.65 -9.18 15.63
C VAL A 48 -9.51 -9.01 17.15
N GLN A 49 -8.74 -8.02 17.61
CA GLN A 49 -8.51 -7.83 19.04
C GLN A 49 -9.75 -7.25 19.76
N TRP A 50 -10.46 -6.32 19.12
CA TRP A 50 -11.64 -5.62 19.66
C TRP A 50 -12.67 -5.35 18.54
N PRO A 51 -13.47 -6.35 18.14
CA PRO A 51 -14.46 -6.19 17.07
C PRO A 51 -15.62 -5.30 17.54
N THR A 52 -15.55 -4.00 17.26
CA THR A 52 -16.69 -3.10 17.45
C THR A 52 -17.50 -3.00 16.16
N ILE A 53 -18.82 -2.80 16.28
CA ILE A 53 -19.71 -2.57 15.12
C ILE A 53 -19.20 -1.40 14.27
N LEU A 54 -18.69 -0.35 14.92
CA LEU A 54 -18.09 0.79 14.26
C LEU A 54 -16.89 0.37 13.39
N THR A 55 -15.91 -0.36 13.96
CA THR A 55 -14.75 -0.83 13.19
C THR A 55 -15.15 -1.79 12.08
N LEU A 56 -16.17 -2.64 12.29
CA LEU A 56 -16.68 -3.57 11.29
C LEU A 56 -17.27 -2.83 10.08
N LEU A 57 -18.00 -1.73 10.31
CA LEU A 57 -18.59 -0.91 9.25
C LEU A 57 -17.54 -0.01 8.57
N MET A 58 -16.60 0.56 9.33
CA MET A 58 -15.56 1.43 8.77
C MET A 58 -14.51 0.67 7.97
N PHE A 59 -14.22 -0.59 8.32
CA PHE A 59 -13.21 -1.38 7.65
C PHE A 59 -13.41 -1.53 6.12
N PRO A 60 -14.57 -1.94 5.59
CA PRO A 60 -14.79 -2.03 4.14
C PRO A 60 -14.77 -0.65 3.46
N VAL A 61 -15.21 0.41 4.15
CA VAL A 61 -15.12 1.79 3.65
C VAL A 61 -13.66 2.19 3.49
N LEU A 62 -12.84 1.91 4.50
CA LEU A 62 -11.41 2.20 4.51
C LEU A 62 -10.68 1.43 3.40
N ILE A 63 -10.91 0.12 3.29
CA ILE A 63 -10.33 -0.68 2.20
C ILE A 63 -10.71 -0.11 0.83
N THR A 64 -11.98 0.22 0.63
CA THR A 64 -12.45 0.75 -0.66
C THR A 64 -11.83 2.11 -0.98
N ALA A 65 -11.73 3.00 0.02
CA ALA A 65 -11.13 4.32 -0.14
C ALA A 65 -9.65 4.22 -0.54
N TYR A 66 -8.86 3.44 0.19
CA TYR A 66 -7.44 3.24 -0.10
C TYR A 66 -7.20 2.49 -1.42
N TYR A 67 -8.05 1.51 -1.75
CA TYR A 67 -7.96 0.85 -3.05
C TYR A 67 -8.19 1.84 -4.22
N ARG A 68 -9.16 2.74 -4.09
CA ARG A 68 -9.42 3.78 -5.09
C ARG A 68 -8.28 4.79 -5.17
N LEU A 69 -7.69 5.16 -4.04
CA LEU A 69 -6.55 6.06 -3.97
C LEU A 69 -5.33 5.45 -4.66
N ALA A 70 -4.98 4.21 -4.30
CA ALA A 70 -3.91 3.45 -4.93
C ALA A 70 -4.09 3.39 -6.46
N LYS A 71 -5.30 3.11 -6.94
CA LYS A 71 -5.58 3.07 -8.38
C LYS A 71 -5.42 4.43 -9.08
N ARG A 72 -5.65 5.55 -8.37
CA ARG A 72 -5.39 6.90 -8.92
C ARG A 72 -3.88 7.15 -9.02
N GLU A 73 -3.13 6.85 -7.97
CA GLU A 73 -1.67 6.98 -7.96
C GLU A 73 -1.03 6.11 -9.05
N GLU A 74 -1.49 4.87 -9.21
CA GLU A 74 -1.02 3.97 -10.27
C GLU A 74 -1.25 4.55 -11.67
N ARG A 75 -2.37 5.24 -11.90
CA ARG A 75 -2.64 5.91 -13.18
C ARG A 75 -1.74 7.11 -13.42
N GLU A 76 -1.46 7.90 -12.38
CA GLU A 76 -0.55 9.04 -12.48
C GLU A 76 0.87 8.57 -12.84
N ILE A 77 1.33 7.50 -12.20
CA ILE A 77 2.63 6.88 -12.52
C ILE A 77 2.61 6.26 -13.92
N GLU A 78 1.53 5.59 -14.34
CA GLU A 78 1.39 5.02 -15.68
C GLU A 78 1.43 6.12 -16.77
N ILE A 79 0.92 7.32 -16.50
CA ILE A 79 1.01 8.46 -17.42
C ILE A 79 2.45 9.01 -17.49
N GLN A 80 3.16 9.08 -16.36
CA GLN A 80 4.52 9.62 -16.31
C GLN A 80 5.58 8.63 -16.81
N PHE A 81 5.39 7.33 -16.57
CA PHE A 81 6.37 6.26 -16.81
C PHE A 81 5.70 5.00 -17.42
N PRO A 82 5.09 5.07 -18.61
CA PRO A 82 4.23 4.00 -19.14
C PRO A 82 4.94 2.65 -19.30
N ASP A 83 6.15 2.63 -19.88
CA ASP A 83 6.89 1.39 -20.14
C ASP A 83 7.49 0.77 -18.87
N GLU A 84 8.17 1.59 -18.06
CA GLU A 84 8.79 1.17 -16.80
C GLU A 84 7.74 0.68 -15.81
N TYR A 85 6.63 1.42 -15.69
CA TYR A 85 5.54 1.07 -14.79
C TYR A 85 4.83 -0.21 -15.23
N ASN A 86 4.62 -0.45 -16.52
CA ASN A 86 3.98 -1.68 -17.00
C ASN A 86 4.83 -2.92 -16.66
N ILE A 87 6.15 -2.85 -16.86
CA ILE A 87 7.09 -3.92 -16.47
C ILE A 87 7.05 -4.13 -14.95
N TYR A 88 7.10 -3.05 -14.17
CA TYR A 88 7.04 -3.09 -12.72
C TYR A 88 5.72 -3.70 -12.21
N ARG A 89 4.58 -3.28 -12.77
CA ARG A 89 3.22 -3.74 -12.40
C ARG A 89 3.04 -5.23 -12.63
N GLN A 90 3.65 -5.79 -13.67
CA GLN A 90 3.59 -7.23 -13.96
C GLN A 90 4.40 -8.06 -12.95
N ARG A 91 5.53 -7.51 -12.46
CA ARG A 91 6.42 -8.20 -11.52
C ARG A 91 5.97 -8.09 -10.08
N VAL A 92 5.44 -6.92 -9.70
CA VAL A 92 5.16 -6.58 -8.29
C VAL A 92 3.65 -6.56 -8.01
N PRO A 93 3.15 -7.33 -7.04
CA PRO A 93 1.74 -7.32 -6.65
C PRO A 93 1.33 -6.03 -5.92
N ALA A 94 0.04 -5.68 -5.93
CA ALA A 94 -0.46 -4.41 -5.42
C ALA A 94 -0.34 -4.26 -3.89
N PHE A 95 -0.82 -5.25 -3.11
CA PHE A 95 -0.95 -5.16 -1.65
C PHE A 95 -0.41 -6.38 -0.88
N ILE A 96 -0.36 -7.56 -1.49
CA ILE A 96 0.07 -8.79 -0.82
C ILE A 96 1.31 -9.30 -1.55
N PRO A 97 2.45 -9.51 -0.87
CA PRO A 97 3.66 -10.00 -1.52
C PRO A 97 3.44 -11.44 -1.97
N LYS A 98 3.95 -11.79 -3.16
CA LYS A 98 4.08 -13.19 -3.55
C LYS A 98 5.24 -13.77 -2.73
N LEU A 99 4.95 -14.78 -1.90
CA LEU A 99 5.94 -15.55 -1.14
C LEU A 99 6.83 -16.34 -2.09
#